data_AF-A0A2X0MF58-F1
#
_entry.id   AF-A0A2X0MF58-F1
#
_cell.length_a   1.000
_cell.length_b   1.000
_cell.length_c   1.000
_cell.angle_alpha   90.00
_cell.angle_beta   90.00
_cell.angle_gamma   90.00
#
_symmetry.space_group_name_H-M   'P 1'
#
loop_
_entity.id
_entity.type
_entity.pdbx_description
1 polymer ?
#
loop_
_entity_poly.entity_id
_entity_poly.type
_entity_poly.pdbx_seq_one_letter_code
_entity_poly.pdbx_strand_id
1 'polypeptide(L)'
;MSVPLFWPAPSFDANAGFKITSRPAIANAPFPIESNGSFSNLTLAAIVLFAPYLVARWVPLLPTKWSYYLLFLPVGLASVLGYWMLMSRIGGKKRDYGTRLPGKPLEYYVEIKDAKLAQKYSGGRAKIPVQTFYDAYFAGKIDLKGDMLELLEQRHDWASFEFTWDLLKYVLTVLIPDVVWHSPSQDEEQVRDHYDRGDDFYSWFLGPRMIYTSGVINDIDRKETLEELQDNKLALVCHKLELKPTDTLLDIGCGWGTLVTYAAKNFGCDATGVTLGKNQTKFGNKRIADNGCHASRARILCKDYREIGVDKKFSKIVSLEMAEHVGIRNYNSFLRQVYNLLEDDGILVFQVAGIRPHWQYEDLIWGLFMNKYVFPGADASCALNWVIGRLEGAGFEIKSVDVLGVHYSATLHRWYENWMQNRDAVTAKYGDRWYRIWLYFLASAVITSRQGGASVFQISAHKNLNSYHRVEVRTISPGSDFALSPRESPPSPDIRAGWLTISRLCHVATASTHVTPESQAIPSHTSLFFKPAKEPSLVD
;
A
#
# COMPACT_ATOMS: atom_id res chain seq x y z
N MET A 1 -6.48 -1.25 -38.04
CA MET A 1 -6.15 -2.66 -37.77
C MET A 1 -6.01 -2.83 -36.27
N SER A 2 -6.77 -3.74 -35.67
CA SER A 2 -6.66 -4.06 -34.25
C SER A 2 -5.35 -4.79 -33.98
N VAL A 3 -4.43 -4.14 -33.28
CA VAL A 3 -3.30 -4.84 -32.64
C VAL A 3 -3.92 -5.86 -31.66
N PRO A 4 -3.49 -7.13 -31.63
CA PRO A 4 -3.98 -8.07 -30.63
C PRO A 4 -3.64 -7.50 -29.24
N LEU A 5 -4.67 -7.30 -28.40
CA LEU A 5 -4.52 -6.66 -27.08
C LEU A 5 -3.63 -7.44 -26.10
N PHE A 6 -3.32 -8.69 -26.44
CA PHE A 6 -2.65 -9.66 -25.60
C PHE A 6 -1.44 -10.21 -26.35
N TRP A 7 -0.27 -10.20 -25.71
CA TRP A 7 0.86 -10.99 -26.19
C TRP A 7 0.51 -12.49 -26.10
N PRO A 8 1.14 -13.36 -26.92
CA PRO A 8 0.84 -14.78 -26.89
C PRO A 8 0.97 -15.31 -25.46
N ALA A 9 -0.08 -16.02 -25.01
CA ALA A 9 -0.13 -16.60 -23.68
C ALA A 9 1.16 -17.42 -23.42
N PRO A 10 1.76 -17.31 -22.22
CA PRO A 10 2.98 -18.01 -21.86
C PRO A 10 2.95 -19.49 -22.26
N SER A 11 3.85 -19.90 -23.14
CA SER A 11 3.98 -21.30 -23.54
C SER A 11 4.79 -22.05 -22.48
N PHE A 12 4.10 -22.59 -21.48
CA PHE A 12 4.70 -23.32 -20.37
C PHE A 12 5.29 -24.67 -20.83
N ASP A 13 6.45 -25.05 -20.27
CA ASP A 13 6.91 -26.45 -20.32
C ASP A 13 6.19 -27.21 -19.18
N ALA A 14 5.30 -28.13 -19.53
CA ALA A 14 4.53 -28.92 -18.56
C ALA A 14 5.41 -29.79 -17.64
N ASN A 15 6.70 -29.96 -17.97
CA ASN A 15 7.66 -30.74 -17.21
C ASN A 15 8.55 -29.89 -16.29
N ALA A 16 8.32 -28.57 -16.17
CA ALA A 16 9.23 -27.63 -15.49
C ALA A 16 9.36 -27.79 -13.95
N GLY A 17 8.81 -28.86 -13.35
CA GLY A 17 9.05 -29.22 -11.95
C GLY A 17 8.39 -28.33 -10.89
N PHE A 18 7.67 -27.27 -11.28
CA PHE A 18 6.89 -26.42 -10.37
C PHE A 18 5.38 -26.49 -10.67
N LYS A 19 4.57 -26.28 -9.63
CA LYS A 19 3.10 -26.25 -9.75
C LYS A 19 2.64 -24.87 -10.21
N ILE A 20 1.81 -24.82 -11.26
CA ILE A 20 1.09 -23.62 -11.67
C ILE A 20 -0.32 -23.71 -11.10
N THR A 21 -0.68 -22.83 -10.17
CA THR A 21 -2.08 -22.68 -9.71
C THR A 21 -2.82 -21.66 -10.57
N SER A 22 -3.97 -22.04 -11.12
CA SER A 22 -4.83 -21.19 -11.96
C SER A 22 -6.09 -20.72 -11.20
N ARG A 23 -5.90 -20.11 -10.04
CA ARG A 23 -7.01 -19.62 -9.19
C ARG A 23 -7.50 -18.24 -9.66
N PRO A 24 -8.82 -17.99 -9.83
CA PRO A 24 -9.34 -16.70 -10.27
C PRO A 24 -9.04 -15.51 -9.35
N ALA A 25 -8.87 -15.73 -8.04
CA ALA A 25 -8.51 -14.66 -7.10
C ALA A 25 -7.16 -14.02 -7.45
N ILE A 26 -6.15 -14.85 -7.76
CA ILE A 26 -4.82 -14.42 -8.18
C ILE A 26 -4.11 -15.48 -9.05
N ALA A 27 -3.71 -15.08 -10.25
CA ALA A 27 -2.92 -15.91 -11.16
C ALA A 27 -1.44 -15.90 -10.76
N ASN A 28 -0.79 -17.06 -10.81
CA ASN A 28 0.65 -17.20 -10.56
C ASN A 28 1.53 -16.41 -11.53
N ALA A 29 2.80 -16.22 -11.16
CA ALA A 29 3.81 -15.68 -12.08
C ALA A 29 3.94 -16.60 -13.30
N PRO A 30 3.79 -16.07 -14.53
CA PRO A 30 3.87 -16.88 -15.75
C PRO A 30 5.28 -17.36 -16.08
N PHE A 31 6.30 -16.66 -15.57
CA PHE A 31 7.71 -17.04 -15.71
C PHE A 31 8.40 -16.97 -14.35
N PRO A 32 8.36 -18.04 -13.52
CA PRO A 32 9.11 -18.07 -12.29
C PRO A 32 10.60 -18.08 -12.60
N ILE A 33 11.29 -17.01 -12.21
CA ILE A 33 12.73 -16.82 -12.37
C ILE A 33 13.24 -16.14 -11.10
N GLU A 34 14.23 -16.74 -10.45
CA GLU A 34 15.02 -16.03 -9.46
C GLU A 34 16.13 -15.27 -10.20
N SER A 35 16.14 -13.94 -10.06
CA SER A 35 17.15 -13.06 -10.62
C SER A 35 18.52 -13.29 -9.96
N ASN A 36 19.53 -12.53 -10.40
CA ASN A 36 20.82 -12.53 -9.71
C ASN A 36 20.67 -11.97 -8.29
N GLY A 37 21.30 -12.61 -7.31
CA GLY A 37 21.04 -12.27 -5.93
C GLY A 37 22.24 -12.45 -5.02
N SER A 38 22.44 -11.40 -4.21
CA SER A 38 23.57 -11.15 -3.32
C SER A 38 24.95 -11.03 -3.99
N PHE A 39 25.87 -10.49 -3.21
CA PHE A 39 27.30 -10.41 -3.49
C PHE A 39 28.05 -10.84 -2.22
N SER A 40 29.34 -11.15 -2.34
CA SER A 40 30.13 -11.58 -1.19
C SER A 40 30.59 -10.38 -0.38
N ASN A 41 30.08 -10.23 0.85
CA ASN A 41 30.54 -9.20 1.79
C ASN A 41 32.04 -9.33 2.11
N LEU A 42 32.56 -10.56 2.15
CA LEU A 42 33.99 -10.82 2.35
C LEU A 42 34.82 -10.34 1.16
N THR A 43 34.36 -10.60 -0.07
CA THR A 43 35.03 -10.15 -1.29
C THR A 43 34.96 -8.62 -1.41
N LEU A 44 33.82 -8.02 -1.10
CA LEU A 44 33.68 -6.56 -1.04
C LEU A 44 34.64 -5.95 -0.02
N ALA A 45 34.69 -6.47 1.21
CA ALA A 45 35.62 -6.01 2.24
C ALA A 45 37.08 -6.14 1.80
N ALA A 46 37.45 -7.28 1.20
CA ALA A 46 38.79 -7.49 0.67
C ALA A 46 39.16 -6.48 -0.43
N ILE A 47 38.26 -6.19 -1.37
CA ILE A 47 38.51 -5.18 -2.42
C ILE A 47 38.62 -3.79 -1.80
N VAL A 48 37.71 -3.39 -0.90
CA VAL A 48 37.70 -2.07 -0.25
C VAL A 48 38.98 -1.81 0.57
N LEU A 49 39.53 -2.85 1.22
CA LEU A 49 40.79 -2.73 1.96
C LEU A 49 42.01 -2.79 1.04
N PHE A 50 42.01 -3.64 0.00
CA PHE A 50 43.21 -3.91 -0.80
C PHE A 50 43.38 -2.99 -2.01
N ALA A 51 42.30 -2.54 -2.65
CA ALA A 51 42.40 -1.65 -3.81
C ALA A 51 43.07 -0.30 -3.50
N PRO A 52 42.76 0.41 -2.38
CA PRO A 52 43.49 1.62 -2.01
C PRO A 52 44.98 1.36 -1.73
N TYR A 53 45.32 0.20 -1.16
CA TYR A 53 46.72 -0.19 -0.91
C TYR A 53 47.49 -0.42 -2.22
N LEU A 54 46.87 -1.08 -3.21
CA LEU A 54 47.45 -1.20 -4.54
C LEU A 54 47.66 0.19 -5.17
N VAL A 55 46.63 1.03 -5.26
CA VAL A 55 46.74 2.36 -5.89
C VAL A 55 47.80 3.22 -5.18
N ALA A 56 47.88 3.18 -3.84
CA ALA A 56 48.91 3.87 -3.05
C ALA A 56 50.35 3.41 -3.33
N ARG A 57 50.54 2.22 -3.94
CA ARG A 57 51.85 1.72 -4.40
C ARG A 57 52.18 2.16 -5.83
N TRP A 58 51.17 2.40 -6.67
CA TRP A 58 51.33 2.87 -8.05
C TRP A 58 51.36 4.40 -8.18
N VAL A 59 50.82 5.13 -7.19
CA VAL A 59 50.71 6.60 -7.19
C VAL A 59 51.54 7.17 -6.02
N PRO A 60 52.85 7.43 -6.22
CA PRO A 60 53.77 7.85 -5.15
C PRO A 60 53.67 9.36 -4.86
N LEU A 61 52.52 9.82 -4.36
CA LEU A 61 52.34 11.21 -3.90
C LEU A 61 52.95 11.45 -2.50
N LEU A 62 52.94 10.41 -1.66
CA LEU A 62 53.49 10.38 -0.30
C LEU A 62 54.06 8.97 -0.02
N PRO A 63 54.78 8.74 1.10
CA PRO A 63 55.13 7.39 1.54
C PRO A 63 53.89 6.50 1.62
N THR A 64 53.99 5.23 1.19
CA THR A 64 52.84 4.34 0.92
C THR A 64 51.79 4.27 2.04
N LYS A 65 52.22 4.35 3.32
CA LYS A 65 51.31 4.41 4.48
C LYS A 65 50.38 5.64 4.44
N TRP A 66 50.90 6.82 4.12
CA TRP A 66 50.12 8.05 4.03
C TRP A 66 49.27 8.11 2.76
N SER A 67 49.84 7.66 1.63
CA SER A 67 49.08 7.49 0.37
C SER A 67 47.89 6.54 0.55
N TYR A 68 48.04 5.46 1.31
CA TYR A 68 46.94 4.54 1.63
C TYR A 68 45.80 5.25 2.37
N TYR A 69 46.08 5.95 3.47
CA TYR A 69 45.02 6.64 4.23
C TYR A 69 44.32 7.73 3.42
N LEU A 70 45.06 8.48 2.60
CA LEU A 70 44.51 9.50 1.71
C LEU A 70 43.62 8.91 0.61
N LEU A 71 44.01 7.76 0.06
CA LEU A 71 43.27 7.08 -1.01
C LEU A 71 42.16 6.15 -0.50
N PHE A 72 42.14 5.80 0.79
CA PHE A 72 41.22 4.81 1.37
C PHE A 72 39.75 5.13 1.09
N LEU A 73 39.31 6.36 1.39
CA LEU A 73 37.93 6.77 1.15
C LEU A 73 37.56 6.87 -0.35
N PRO A 74 38.29 7.61 -1.22
CA PRO A 74 37.90 7.75 -2.62
C PRO A 74 38.04 6.44 -3.42
N VAL A 75 39.13 5.69 -3.24
CA VAL A 75 39.32 4.41 -3.94
C VAL A 75 38.44 3.32 -3.34
N GLY A 76 38.21 3.32 -2.02
CA GLY A 76 37.28 2.42 -1.36
C GLY A 76 35.85 2.61 -1.86
N LEU A 77 35.36 3.86 -1.89
CA LEU A 77 34.03 4.17 -2.43
C LEU A 77 33.91 3.77 -3.90
N ALA A 78 34.86 4.16 -4.75
CA ALA A 78 34.87 3.75 -6.16
C ALA A 78 34.87 2.22 -6.34
N SER A 79 35.54 1.50 -5.44
CA SER A 79 35.56 0.03 -5.40
C SER A 79 34.21 -0.58 -4.99
N VAL A 80 33.51 -0.01 -4.00
CA VAL A 80 32.14 -0.43 -3.63
C VAL A 80 31.21 -0.29 -4.83
N LEU A 81 31.21 0.90 -5.46
CA LEU A 81 30.33 1.21 -6.60
C LEU A 81 30.62 0.29 -7.79
N GLY A 82 31.90 0.16 -8.17
CA GLY A 82 32.32 -0.73 -9.27
C GLY A 82 31.99 -2.20 -9.00
N TYR A 83 32.18 -2.68 -7.77
CA TYR A 83 31.82 -4.05 -7.39
C TYR A 83 30.31 -4.30 -7.44
N TRP A 84 29.49 -3.38 -6.93
CA TRP A 84 28.03 -3.50 -7.02
C TRP A 84 27.53 -3.48 -8.46
N MET A 85 28.02 -2.57 -9.31
CA MET A 85 27.71 -2.56 -10.74
C MET A 85 28.08 -3.89 -11.40
N LEU A 86 29.31 -4.37 -11.20
CA LEU A 86 29.78 -5.62 -11.78
C LEU A 86 28.92 -6.81 -11.33
N MET A 87 28.77 -7.02 -10.02
CA MET A 87 28.01 -8.16 -9.47
C MET A 87 26.52 -8.11 -9.84
N SER A 88 25.94 -6.91 -9.96
CA SER A 88 24.56 -6.73 -10.44
C SER A 88 24.36 -7.06 -11.92
N ARG A 89 25.46 -7.17 -12.69
CA ARG A 89 25.45 -7.53 -14.12
C ARG A 89 25.88 -8.97 -14.39
N ILE A 90 26.87 -9.49 -13.67
CA ILE A 90 27.46 -10.82 -13.92
C ILE A 90 27.08 -11.89 -12.88
N GLY A 91 26.37 -11.52 -11.81
CA GLY A 91 25.92 -12.47 -10.80
C GLY A 91 25.06 -13.58 -11.41
N GLY A 92 25.31 -14.82 -11.02
CA GLY A 92 24.49 -15.96 -11.43
C GLY A 92 23.06 -15.83 -10.92
N LYS A 93 22.09 -16.38 -11.67
CA LYS A 93 20.73 -16.59 -11.14
C LYS A 93 20.80 -17.44 -9.87
N LYS A 94 20.01 -17.10 -8.85
CA LYS A 94 19.93 -17.92 -7.63
C LYS A 94 19.38 -19.34 -7.88
N ARG A 95 18.45 -19.45 -8.83
CA ARG A 95 17.82 -20.72 -9.24
C ARG A 95 17.42 -20.66 -10.70
N ASP A 96 17.56 -21.79 -11.39
CA ASP A 96 16.94 -22.02 -12.69
C ASP A 96 15.86 -23.10 -12.54
N TYR A 97 14.68 -22.83 -13.10
CA TYR A 97 13.53 -23.75 -13.09
C TYR A 97 13.30 -24.39 -14.47
N GLY A 98 14.22 -24.19 -15.43
CA GLY A 98 14.01 -24.56 -16.83
C GLY A 98 13.07 -23.61 -17.58
N THR A 99 12.74 -22.45 -16.98
CA THR A 99 11.80 -21.46 -17.52
C THR A 99 12.27 -20.93 -18.87
N ARG A 100 11.53 -21.28 -19.94
CA ARG A 100 11.78 -20.81 -21.30
C ARG A 100 11.10 -19.46 -21.51
N LEU A 101 11.91 -18.44 -21.78
CA LEU A 101 11.43 -17.09 -22.11
C LEU A 101 11.06 -16.99 -23.61
N PRO A 102 10.21 -16.04 -24.03
CA PRO A 102 9.80 -15.89 -25.43
C PRO A 102 10.94 -15.59 -26.41
N GLY A 103 12.09 -15.09 -25.93
CA GLY A 103 13.28 -14.80 -26.74
C GLY A 103 13.12 -13.63 -27.69
N LYS A 104 12.22 -12.68 -27.36
CA LYS A 104 11.83 -11.56 -28.22
C LYS A 104 12.69 -10.32 -27.94
N PRO A 105 13.00 -9.50 -28.96
CA PRO A 105 13.69 -8.22 -28.76
C PRO A 105 12.78 -7.23 -28.04
N LEU A 106 13.36 -6.18 -27.45
CA LEU A 106 12.62 -5.18 -26.67
C LEU A 106 11.48 -4.54 -27.48
N GLU A 107 11.71 -4.24 -28.76
CA GLU A 107 10.73 -3.59 -29.64
C GLU A 107 9.55 -4.49 -30.01
N TYR A 108 9.56 -5.78 -29.64
CA TYR A 108 8.36 -6.61 -29.70
C TYR A 108 7.29 -6.15 -28.71
N TYR A 109 7.71 -5.63 -27.55
CA TYR A 109 6.82 -5.22 -26.47
C TYR A 109 6.60 -3.69 -26.42
N VAL A 110 7.55 -2.89 -26.93
CA VAL A 110 7.50 -1.42 -26.84
C VAL A 110 7.87 -0.71 -28.14
N GLU A 111 7.53 0.57 -28.22
CA GLU A 111 7.99 1.51 -29.25
C GLU A 111 9.02 2.47 -28.64
N ILE A 112 10.25 2.50 -29.19
CA ILE A 112 11.33 3.36 -28.71
C ILE A 112 11.40 4.60 -29.60
N LYS A 113 11.04 5.77 -29.06
CA LYS A 113 10.99 7.04 -29.78
C LYS A 113 12.31 7.82 -29.72
N ASP A 114 13.07 7.65 -28.66
CA ASP A 114 14.39 8.30 -28.50
C ASP A 114 15.45 7.57 -29.33
N ALA A 115 16.05 8.29 -30.28
CA ALA A 115 17.03 7.75 -31.22
C ALA A 115 18.29 7.17 -30.56
N LYS A 116 18.72 7.68 -29.38
CA LYS A 116 19.88 7.14 -28.65
C LYS A 116 19.54 5.84 -27.95
N LEU A 117 18.32 5.73 -27.41
CA LEU A 117 17.82 4.46 -26.85
C LEU A 117 17.63 3.43 -27.97
N ALA A 118 17.07 3.82 -29.11
CA ALA A 118 16.91 2.94 -30.26
C ALA A 118 18.27 2.43 -30.77
N GLN A 119 19.25 3.31 -30.97
CA GLN A 119 20.61 2.91 -31.40
C GLN A 119 21.26 1.88 -30.45
N LYS A 120 20.98 1.95 -29.15
CA LYS A 120 21.61 1.09 -28.13
C LYS A 120 20.87 -0.23 -27.88
N TYR A 121 19.54 -0.24 -28.04
CA TYR A 121 18.68 -1.36 -27.62
C TYR A 121 17.83 -1.96 -28.73
N SER A 122 17.76 -1.36 -29.92
CA SER A 122 17.03 -1.91 -31.07
C SER A 122 17.85 -2.91 -31.89
N GLY A 123 17.15 -3.78 -32.62
CA GLY A 123 17.73 -4.69 -33.61
C GLY A 123 18.52 -5.88 -33.05
N GLY A 124 18.47 -6.13 -31.74
CA GLY A 124 19.25 -7.18 -31.09
C GLY A 124 18.63 -7.73 -29.81
N ARG A 125 19.38 -8.61 -29.12
CA ARG A 125 19.01 -9.16 -27.79
C ARG A 125 19.64 -8.37 -26.63
N ALA A 126 19.91 -7.08 -26.85
CA ALA A 126 20.51 -6.21 -25.84
C ALA A 126 19.46 -5.87 -24.77
N LYS A 127 19.69 -6.34 -23.54
CA LYS A 127 18.80 -6.05 -22.41
C LYS A 127 18.97 -4.62 -21.92
N ILE A 128 17.84 -3.94 -21.70
CA ILE A 128 17.81 -2.60 -21.11
C ILE A 128 17.82 -2.73 -19.57
N PRO A 129 18.65 -1.97 -18.83
CA PRO A 129 18.53 -1.91 -17.37
C PRO A 129 17.14 -1.42 -17.00
N VAL A 130 16.46 -2.10 -16.08
CA VAL A 130 15.05 -1.81 -15.76
C VAL A 130 14.84 -0.36 -15.30
N GLN A 131 15.84 0.25 -14.63
CA GLN A 131 15.82 1.67 -14.29
C GLN A 131 15.88 2.59 -15.52
N THR A 132 16.72 2.27 -16.50
CA THR A 132 16.78 3.04 -17.76
C THR A 132 15.48 2.91 -18.54
N PHE A 133 14.85 1.73 -18.50
CA PHE A 133 13.52 1.52 -19.08
C PHE A 133 12.46 2.40 -18.41
N TYR A 134 12.28 2.34 -17.09
CA TYR A 134 11.20 3.09 -16.43
C TYR A 134 11.43 4.60 -16.51
N ASP A 135 12.66 5.09 -16.39
CA ASP A 135 12.96 6.53 -16.51
C ASP A 135 12.69 7.04 -17.95
N ALA A 136 12.96 6.22 -18.98
CA ALA A 136 12.61 6.53 -20.36
C ALA A 136 11.10 6.48 -20.62
N TYR A 137 10.40 5.49 -20.06
CA TYR A 137 8.94 5.37 -20.15
C TYR A 137 8.24 6.58 -19.50
N PHE A 138 8.64 6.97 -18.29
CA PHE A 138 8.09 8.16 -17.60
C PHE A 138 8.36 9.47 -18.34
N ALA A 139 9.46 9.53 -19.10
CA ALA A 139 9.81 10.67 -19.95
C ALA A 139 9.12 10.64 -21.34
N GLY A 140 8.24 9.68 -21.62
CA GLY A 140 7.56 9.53 -22.92
C GLY A 140 8.48 9.11 -24.08
N LYS A 141 9.70 8.66 -23.77
CA LYS A 141 10.71 8.21 -24.76
C LYS A 141 10.49 6.78 -25.24
N ILE A 142 9.72 6.02 -24.47
CA ILE A 142 9.27 4.66 -24.78
C ILE A 142 7.76 4.61 -24.54
N ASP A 143 7.02 4.04 -25.48
CA ASP A 143 5.59 3.73 -25.34
C ASP A 143 5.35 2.22 -25.37
N LEU A 144 4.28 1.76 -24.72
CA LEU A 144 3.90 0.35 -24.67
C LEU A 144 3.14 -0.02 -25.95
N LYS A 145 3.32 -1.25 -26.45
CA LYS A 145 2.49 -1.82 -27.54
C LYS A 145 1.23 -2.55 -27.03
N GLY A 146 1.03 -2.57 -25.71
CA GLY A 146 -0.07 -3.24 -25.01
C GLY A 146 0.00 -2.94 -23.51
N ASP A 147 -0.45 -3.88 -22.69
CA ASP A 147 -0.53 -3.75 -21.23
C ASP A 147 0.84 -3.69 -20.50
N MET A 148 0.91 -2.92 -19.40
CA MET A 148 2.14 -2.76 -18.60
C MET A 148 2.42 -3.97 -17.71
N LEU A 149 1.40 -4.55 -17.07
CA LEU A 149 1.55 -5.74 -16.25
C LEU A 149 2.05 -6.91 -17.12
N GLU A 150 1.45 -7.15 -18.28
CA GLU A 150 1.92 -8.19 -19.22
C GLU A 150 3.36 -7.97 -19.71
N LEU A 151 3.76 -6.73 -20.01
CA LEU A 151 5.15 -6.38 -20.31
C LEU A 151 6.11 -6.76 -19.17
N LEU A 152 5.73 -6.46 -17.92
CA LEU A 152 6.55 -6.72 -16.74
C LEU A 152 6.54 -8.20 -16.31
N GLU A 153 5.51 -8.97 -16.65
CA GLU A 153 5.55 -10.42 -16.55
C GLU A 153 6.65 -11.01 -17.43
N GLN A 154 6.88 -10.40 -18.60
CA GLN A 154 7.93 -10.76 -19.56
C GLN A 154 9.29 -10.08 -19.29
N ARG A 155 9.44 -9.34 -18.18
CA ARG A 155 10.65 -8.52 -17.89
C ARG A 155 11.98 -9.28 -18.00
N HIS A 156 12.01 -10.56 -17.66
CA HIS A 156 13.23 -11.35 -17.75
C HIS A 156 13.67 -11.67 -19.19
N ASP A 157 12.82 -11.44 -20.21
CA ASP A 157 13.19 -11.57 -21.62
C ASP A 157 13.99 -10.34 -22.09
N TRP A 158 13.52 -9.12 -21.76
CA TRP A 158 14.02 -7.86 -22.32
C TRP A 158 14.81 -6.97 -21.34
N ALA A 159 14.69 -7.17 -20.02
CA ALA A 159 15.35 -6.34 -19.00
C ALA A 159 16.59 -6.98 -18.36
N SER A 160 17.47 -6.13 -17.83
CA SER A 160 18.53 -6.48 -16.87
C SER A 160 18.31 -5.75 -15.52
N PHE A 161 18.80 -6.36 -14.45
CA PHE A 161 18.66 -5.88 -13.07
C PHE A 161 20.02 -5.42 -12.53
N GLU A 162 20.67 -4.53 -13.28
CA GLU A 162 21.98 -3.98 -12.95
C GLU A 162 21.91 -2.56 -12.36
N PHE A 163 22.85 -2.23 -11.48
CA PHE A 163 23.06 -0.88 -10.97
C PHE A 163 23.57 0.04 -12.08
N THR A 164 22.84 1.13 -12.33
CA THR A 164 23.24 2.19 -13.26
C THR A 164 23.87 3.36 -12.50
N TRP A 165 24.61 4.21 -13.22
CA TRP A 165 25.19 5.43 -12.64
C TRP A 165 24.15 6.39 -12.07
N ASP A 166 22.97 6.51 -12.70
CA ASP A 166 21.87 7.34 -12.20
C ASP A 166 21.30 6.79 -10.89
N LEU A 167 21.22 5.47 -10.76
CA LEU A 167 20.75 4.80 -9.55
C LEU A 167 21.76 4.95 -8.40
N LEU A 168 23.06 4.77 -8.68
CA LEU A 168 24.11 5.01 -7.69
C LEU A 168 24.18 6.47 -7.26
N LYS A 169 24.05 7.42 -8.20
CA LYS A 169 23.97 8.85 -7.90
C LYS A 169 22.79 9.11 -6.96
N TYR A 170 21.59 8.61 -7.27
CA TYR A 170 20.42 8.74 -6.41
C TYR A 170 20.67 8.19 -4.99
N VAL A 171 21.25 7.00 -4.86
CA VAL A 171 21.58 6.39 -3.56
C VAL A 171 22.51 7.29 -2.75
N LEU A 172 23.57 7.83 -3.38
CA LEU A 172 24.59 8.63 -2.70
C LEU A 172 24.15 10.07 -2.38
N THR A 173 23.34 10.70 -3.24
CA THR A 173 23.01 12.13 -3.13
C THR A 173 21.59 12.41 -2.62
N VAL A 174 20.74 11.40 -2.46
CA VAL A 174 19.36 11.55 -1.96
C VAL A 174 19.08 10.55 -0.84
N LEU A 175 19.05 9.24 -1.13
CA LEU A 175 18.63 8.23 -0.17
C LEU A 175 19.50 8.18 1.10
N ILE A 176 20.84 8.13 0.96
CA ILE A 176 21.73 8.09 2.12
C ILE A 176 21.59 9.36 2.97
N PRO A 177 21.60 10.59 2.39
CA PRO A 177 21.27 11.79 3.14
C PRO A 177 19.92 11.73 3.88
N ASP A 178 18.84 11.38 3.20
CA ASP A 178 17.50 11.33 3.81
C ASP A 178 17.47 10.34 5.00
N VAL A 179 18.04 9.15 4.83
CA VAL A 179 18.11 8.13 5.88
C VAL A 179 18.96 8.58 7.08
N VAL A 180 20.04 9.34 6.87
CA VAL A 180 20.94 9.80 7.93
C VAL A 180 20.37 11.00 8.71
N TRP A 181 19.68 11.93 8.05
CA TRP A 181 19.29 13.23 8.61
C TRP A 181 17.81 13.37 9.01
N HIS A 182 17.00 12.30 8.95
CA HIS A 182 15.60 12.20 9.43
C HIS A 182 15.23 13.18 10.55
N SER A 183 14.31 14.11 10.25
CA SER A 183 13.70 15.03 11.22
C SER A 183 12.17 14.96 11.18
N PRO A 184 11.45 15.17 12.32
CA PRO A 184 9.99 15.09 12.37
C PRO A 184 9.26 16.01 11.39
N SER A 185 9.86 17.15 11.02
CA SER A 185 9.35 18.09 10.03
C SER A 185 9.46 17.54 8.60
N GLN A 186 10.53 16.79 8.28
CA GLN A 186 10.64 16.10 6.98
C GLN A 186 9.62 14.96 6.89
N ASP A 187 9.39 14.21 7.98
CA ASP A 187 8.34 13.18 8.01
C ASP A 187 6.96 13.81 7.73
N GLU A 188 6.63 14.94 8.39
CA GLU A 188 5.36 15.65 8.19
C GLU A 188 5.24 16.26 6.78
N GLU A 189 6.30 16.88 6.25
CA GLU A 189 6.33 17.47 4.91
C GLU A 189 6.21 16.40 3.81
N GLN A 190 6.97 15.30 3.90
CA GLN A 190 6.93 14.22 2.91
C GLN A 190 5.60 13.46 2.94
N VAL A 191 5.03 13.20 4.12
CA VAL A 191 3.69 12.59 4.24
C VAL A 191 2.62 13.55 3.72
N ARG A 192 2.66 14.85 4.08
CA ARG A 192 1.69 15.83 3.55
C ARG A 192 1.77 15.97 2.04
N ASP A 193 2.93 16.28 1.49
CA ASP A 193 3.09 16.48 0.04
C ASP A 193 2.81 15.21 -0.77
N HIS A 194 2.99 14.03 -0.17
CA HIS A 194 2.57 12.79 -0.81
C HIS A 194 1.03 12.68 -0.86
N TYR A 195 0.31 12.93 0.24
CA TYR A 195 -1.14 12.68 0.36
C TYR A 195 -2.05 13.88 0.01
N ASP A 196 -1.57 15.12 0.02
CA ASP A 196 -2.35 16.32 -0.39
C ASP A 196 -2.42 16.51 -1.92
N ARG A 197 -2.05 15.49 -2.71
CA ARG A 197 -2.29 15.44 -4.17
C ARG A 197 -3.78 15.42 -4.57
N GLY A 198 -4.68 15.36 -3.60
CA GLY A 198 -6.13 15.41 -3.74
C GLY A 198 -6.78 14.04 -3.53
N ASP A 199 -7.91 14.02 -2.81
CA ASP A 199 -8.69 12.79 -2.57
C ASP A 199 -9.12 12.11 -3.89
N ASP A 200 -9.28 12.88 -4.96
CA ASP A 200 -9.70 12.36 -6.26
C ASP A 200 -8.61 11.51 -6.96
N PHE A 201 -7.33 11.88 -6.83
CA PHE A 201 -6.19 11.09 -7.33
C PHE A 201 -6.23 9.66 -6.79
N TYR A 202 -6.47 9.54 -5.49
CA TYR A 202 -6.60 8.26 -4.80
C TYR A 202 -7.90 7.54 -5.18
N SER A 203 -9.01 8.25 -5.33
CA SER A 203 -10.32 7.66 -5.65
C SER A 203 -10.33 6.84 -6.95
N TRP A 204 -9.55 7.25 -7.95
CA TRP A 204 -9.49 6.56 -9.26
C TRP A 204 -8.85 5.17 -9.24
N PHE A 205 -8.12 4.81 -8.18
CA PHE A 205 -7.62 3.44 -8.02
C PHE A 205 -8.14 2.75 -6.75
N LEU A 206 -8.34 3.49 -5.65
CA LEU A 206 -8.88 2.96 -4.39
C LEU A 206 -10.38 2.69 -4.39
N GLY A 207 -11.13 3.27 -5.33
CA GLY A 207 -12.58 3.16 -5.39
C GLY A 207 -13.30 3.82 -4.18
N PRO A 208 -14.62 3.63 -4.05
CA PRO A 208 -15.46 4.29 -3.05
C PRO A 208 -15.08 3.99 -1.58
N ARG A 209 -14.36 2.89 -1.32
CA ARG A 209 -13.89 2.56 0.03
C ARG A 209 -12.75 3.47 0.51
N MET A 210 -11.96 4.08 -0.39
CA MET A 210 -10.81 4.94 -0.03
C MET A 210 -9.93 4.31 1.06
N ILE A 211 -9.45 3.09 0.81
CA ILE A 211 -8.52 2.37 1.70
C ILE A 211 -7.25 2.07 0.92
N TYR A 212 -6.15 2.72 1.28
CA TYR A 212 -4.83 2.53 0.66
C TYR A 212 -3.96 1.56 1.48
N THR A 213 -4.50 0.38 1.76
CA THR A 213 -3.80 -0.73 2.42
C THR A 213 -4.23 -2.04 1.75
N SER A 214 -3.51 -3.13 1.96
CA SER A 214 -3.95 -4.47 1.56
C SER A 214 -5.37 -4.77 2.04
N GLY A 215 -6.18 -5.36 1.15
CA GLY A 215 -7.38 -6.12 1.48
C GLY A 215 -7.06 -7.59 1.77
N VAL A 216 -8.09 -8.42 1.86
CA VAL A 216 -8.03 -9.85 2.16
C VAL A 216 -8.92 -10.64 1.20
N ILE A 217 -8.31 -11.50 0.37
CA ILE A 217 -9.01 -12.59 -0.32
C ILE A 217 -9.65 -13.51 0.73
N ASN A 218 -10.94 -13.82 0.56
CA ASN A 218 -11.68 -14.81 1.33
C ASN A 218 -12.03 -16.04 0.47
N ASP A 219 -12.29 -15.86 -0.82
CA ASP A 219 -12.58 -16.95 -1.76
C ASP A 219 -11.50 -17.03 -2.86
N ILE A 220 -10.68 -18.09 -2.82
CA ILE A 220 -9.61 -18.30 -3.81
C ILE A 220 -10.14 -18.70 -5.20
N ASP A 221 -11.35 -19.23 -5.29
CA ASP A 221 -11.97 -19.71 -6.53
C ASP A 221 -12.80 -18.64 -7.24
N ARG A 222 -12.84 -17.43 -6.68
CA ARG A 222 -13.57 -16.28 -7.24
C ARG A 222 -12.66 -15.06 -7.36
N LYS A 223 -12.84 -14.28 -8.44
CA LYS A 223 -12.18 -12.98 -8.59
C LYS A 223 -12.96 -11.91 -7.83
N GLU A 224 -12.75 -11.84 -6.52
CA GLU A 224 -13.41 -10.84 -5.65
C GLU A 224 -13.08 -9.39 -6.09
N THR A 225 -14.07 -8.51 -5.91
CA THR A 225 -13.98 -7.06 -6.17
C THR A 225 -13.06 -6.36 -5.16
N LEU A 226 -12.62 -5.13 -5.43
CA LEU A 226 -11.81 -4.36 -4.49
C LEU A 226 -12.57 -4.11 -3.18
N GLU A 227 -13.86 -3.81 -3.29
CA GLU A 227 -14.77 -3.54 -2.19
C GLU A 227 -14.91 -4.76 -1.29
N GLU A 228 -15.11 -5.96 -1.85
CA GLU A 228 -15.11 -7.23 -1.10
C GLU A 228 -13.77 -7.46 -0.40
N LEU A 229 -12.63 -7.35 -1.10
CA LEU A 229 -11.30 -7.53 -0.50
C LEU A 229 -11.08 -6.57 0.69
N GLN A 230 -11.54 -5.32 0.59
CA GLN A 230 -11.41 -4.35 1.67
C GLN A 230 -12.38 -4.61 2.82
N ASP A 231 -13.64 -4.99 2.54
CA ASP A 231 -14.62 -5.32 3.57
C ASP A 231 -14.24 -6.58 4.36
N ASN A 232 -13.73 -7.61 3.67
CA ASN A 232 -13.12 -8.80 4.28
C ASN A 232 -12.02 -8.42 5.26
N LYS A 233 -11.15 -7.47 4.89
CA LYS A 233 -10.06 -6.98 5.76
C LYS A 233 -10.58 -6.17 6.95
N LEU A 234 -11.59 -5.32 6.75
CA LEU A 234 -12.22 -4.55 7.83
C LEU A 234 -12.85 -5.48 8.88
N ALA A 235 -13.56 -6.52 8.43
CA ALA A 235 -14.11 -7.55 9.29
C ALA A 235 -13.00 -8.29 10.06
N LEU A 236 -11.99 -8.82 9.36
CA LEU A 236 -10.88 -9.57 9.96
C LEU A 236 -10.15 -8.76 11.05
N VAL A 237 -9.86 -7.48 10.80
CA VAL A 237 -9.21 -6.60 11.78
C VAL A 237 -10.07 -6.42 13.03
N CYS A 238 -11.38 -6.14 12.88
CA CYS A 238 -12.29 -5.99 14.02
C CYS A 238 -12.46 -7.30 14.82
N HIS A 239 -12.47 -8.44 14.13
CA HIS A 239 -12.51 -9.76 14.77
C HIS A 239 -11.21 -10.07 15.53
N LYS A 240 -10.02 -9.81 14.95
CA LYS A 240 -8.72 -9.99 15.61
C LYS A 240 -8.55 -9.15 16.88
N LEU A 241 -9.13 -7.94 16.88
CA LEU A 241 -9.23 -7.07 18.05
C LEU A 241 -10.20 -7.61 19.11
N GLU A 242 -11.05 -8.58 18.78
CA GLU A 242 -12.14 -9.09 19.63
C GLU A 242 -13.07 -7.95 20.10
N LEU A 243 -13.40 -7.06 19.15
CA LEU A 243 -14.01 -5.76 19.39
C LEU A 243 -15.44 -5.87 19.93
N LYS A 244 -15.73 -5.13 21.01
CA LYS A 244 -17.01 -5.09 21.74
C LYS A 244 -17.58 -3.66 21.77
N PRO A 245 -18.90 -3.47 22.02
CA PRO A 245 -19.49 -2.13 22.17
C PRO A 245 -18.90 -1.28 23.30
N THR A 246 -18.30 -1.93 24.31
CA THR A 246 -17.65 -1.27 25.45
C THR A 246 -16.22 -0.79 25.15
N ASP A 247 -15.61 -1.23 24.05
CA ASP A 247 -14.20 -0.94 23.76
C ASP A 247 -13.94 0.50 23.33
N THR A 248 -12.71 0.95 23.63
CA THR A 248 -12.11 2.19 23.13
C THR A 248 -11.04 1.83 22.10
N LEU A 249 -11.26 2.22 20.84
CA LEU A 249 -10.38 1.94 19.70
C LEU A 249 -9.59 3.18 19.29
N LEU A 250 -8.28 3.05 19.16
CA LEU A 250 -7.41 4.00 18.46
C LEU A 250 -6.94 3.42 17.12
N ASP A 251 -7.18 4.15 16.03
CA ASP A 251 -6.69 3.86 14.68
C ASP A 251 -5.59 4.88 14.31
N ILE A 252 -4.33 4.42 14.35
CA ILE A 252 -3.14 5.24 14.11
C ILE A 252 -2.81 5.21 12.62
N GLY A 253 -2.91 6.37 11.96
CA GLY A 253 -2.79 6.46 10.51
C GLY A 253 -4.10 6.10 9.80
N CYS A 254 -5.24 6.49 10.36
CA CYS A 254 -6.59 6.04 9.96
C CYS A 254 -7.02 6.39 8.52
N GLY A 255 -6.19 7.12 7.76
CA GLY A 255 -6.50 7.62 6.42
C GLY A 255 -7.84 8.35 6.37
N TRP A 256 -8.67 8.00 5.37
CA TRP A 256 -10.03 8.50 5.18
C TRP A 256 -11.07 7.92 6.17
N GLY A 257 -10.65 7.35 7.31
CA GLY A 257 -11.50 6.96 8.42
C GLY A 257 -12.43 5.76 8.17
N THR A 258 -12.14 4.93 7.15
CA THR A 258 -13.02 3.80 6.78
C THR A 258 -13.12 2.77 7.90
N LEU A 259 -11.99 2.43 8.55
CA LEU A 259 -11.98 1.47 9.65
C LEU A 259 -12.67 2.02 10.90
N VAL A 260 -12.38 3.25 11.32
CA VAL A 260 -13.10 3.95 12.41
C VAL A 260 -14.61 3.94 12.19
N THR A 261 -15.06 4.26 10.97
CA THR A 261 -16.49 4.24 10.62
C THR A 261 -17.05 2.81 10.69
N TYR A 262 -16.35 1.83 10.13
CA TYR A 262 -16.78 0.43 10.11
C TYR A 262 -16.87 -0.17 11.52
N ALA A 263 -15.86 0.07 12.36
CA ALA A 263 -15.79 -0.38 13.74
C ALA A 263 -16.95 0.19 14.57
N ALA A 264 -17.12 1.52 14.57
CA ALA A 264 -18.19 2.16 15.33
C ALA A 264 -19.59 1.77 14.82
N LYS A 265 -19.80 1.66 13.50
CA LYS A 265 -21.10 1.28 12.92
C LYS A 265 -21.47 -0.18 13.20
N ASN A 266 -20.52 -1.11 13.08
CA ASN A 266 -20.80 -2.54 13.13
C ASN A 266 -20.61 -3.17 14.52
N PHE A 267 -19.67 -2.68 15.32
CA PHE A 267 -19.36 -3.20 16.66
C PHE A 267 -19.78 -2.23 17.77
N GLY A 268 -20.21 -1.01 17.43
CA GLY A 268 -20.78 -0.04 18.36
C GLY A 268 -19.77 0.69 19.24
N CYS A 269 -18.48 0.34 19.19
CA CYS A 269 -17.40 0.84 20.05
C CYS A 269 -17.17 2.37 20.00
N ASP A 270 -16.38 2.91 20.93
CA ASP A 270 -15.85 4.28 20.80
C ASP A 270 -14.55 4.26 19.98
N ALA A 271 -14.59 4.72 18.72
CA ALA A 271 -13.45 4.74 17.82
C ALA A 271 -12.90 6.15 17.57
N THR A 272 -11.59 6.32 17.76
CA THR A 272 -10.82 7.53 17.45
C THR A 272 -9.79 7.21 16.38
N GLY A 273 -9.83 7.90 15.23
CA GLY A 273 -8.75 7.88 14.24
C GLY A 273 -7.83 9.09 14.37
N VAL A 274 -6.54 8.92 14.09
CA VAL A 274 -5.58 10.01 13.96
C VAL A 274 -4.86 9.99 12.61
N THR A 275 -4.72 11.16 11.98
CA THR A 275 -3.94 11.38 10.75
C THR A 275 -3.38 12.80 10.73
N LEU A 276 -2.28 13.04 10.00
CA LEU A 276 -1.74 14.37 9.73
C LEU A 276 -2.45 15.08 8.55
N GLY A 277 -3.25 14.33 7.77
CA GLY A 277 -3.97 14.83 6.60
C GLY A 277 -5.23 15.62 6.97
N LYS A 278 -5.23 16.92 6.68
CA LYS A 278 -6.40 17.80 6.88
C LYS A 278 -7.59 17.38 6.00
N ASN A 279 -7.31 17.04 4.74
CA ASN A 279 -8.32 16.57 3.78
C ASN A 279 -8.90 15.21 4.21
N GLN A 280 -8.03 14.24 4.53
CA GLN A 280 -8.43 12.94 5.10
C GLN A 280 -9.29 13.08 6.36
N THR A 281 -8.94 14.00 7.27
CA THR A 281 -9.73 14.28 8.50
C THR A 281 -11.12 14.79 8.17
N LYS A 282 -11.24 15.74 7.23
CA LYS A 282 -12.53 16.28 6.78
C LYS A 282 -13.37 15.19 6.10
N PHE A 283 -12.75 14.40 5.21
CA PHE A 283 -13.39 13.30 4.53
C PHE A 283 -13.91 12.24 5.51
N GLY A 284 -13.06 11.78 6.43
CA GLY A 284 -13.38 10.74 7.40
C GLY A 284 -14.50 11.14 8.36
N ASN A 285 -14.47 12.37 8.89
CA ASN A 285 -15.58 12.87 9.72
C ASN A 285 -16.89 13.03 8.92
N LYS A 286 -16.84 13.42 7.63
CA LYS A 286 -18.04 13.40 6.78
C LYS A 286 -18.56 11.98 6.59
N ARG A 287 -17.68 11.02 6.29
CA ARG A 287 -18.03 9.60 6.13
C ARG A 287 -18.67 9.00 7.39
N ILE A 288 -18.18 9.37 8.58
CA ILE A 288 -18.76 8.99 9.87
C ILE A 288 -20.21 9.50 9.98
N ALA A 289 -20.43 10.79 9.71
CA ALA A 289 -21.76 11.41 9.76
C ALA A 289 -22.71 10.83 8.70
N ASP A 290 -22.25 10.64 7.46
CA ASP A 290 -23.00 10.02 6.36
C ASP A 290 -23.42 8.57 6.68
N ASN A 291 -22.73 7.91 7.61
CA ASN A 291 -23.06 6.55 8.09
C ASN A 291 -23.91 6.52 9.37
N GLY A 292 -24.38 7.68 9.85
CA GLY A 292 -25.23 7.80 11.03
C GLY A 292 -24.50 7.66 12.37
N CYS A 293 -23.17 7.66 12.38
CA CYS A 293 -22.40 7.54 13.60
C CYS A 293 -22.23 8.91 14.28
N HIS A 294 -22.62 9.01 15.56
CA HIS A 294 -22.47 10.25 16.33
C HIS A 294 -21.00 10.53 16.69
N ALA A 295 -20.60 11.81 16.71
CA ALA A 295 -19.21 12.23 16.94
C ALA A 295 -18.62 11.78 18.29
N SER A 296 -19.47 11.49 19.29
CA SER A 296 -19.06 10.91 20.58
C SER A 296 -18.71 9.42 20.53
N ARG A 297 -19.05 8.70 19.45
CA ARG A 297 -18.69 7.28 19.24
C ARG A 297 -17.69 7.08 18.10
N ALA A 298 -17.61 8.01 17.15
CA ALA A 298 -16.62 7.95 16.08
C ALA A 298 -16.12 9.35 15.73
N ARG A 299 -14.79 9.52 15.65
CA ARG A 299 -14.15 10.81 15.31
C ARG A 299 -12.79 10.60 14.67
N ILE A 300 -12.45 11.43 13.68
CA ILE A 300 -11.10 11.55 13.13
C ILE A 300 -10.49 12.86 13.60
N LEU A 301 -9.25 12.80 14.09
CA LEU A 301 -8.49 13.96 14.55
C LEU A 301 -7.33 14.24 13.59
N CYS A 302 -7.21 15.48 13.13
CA CYS A 302 -6.04 15.97 12.40
C CYS A 302 -4.92 16.23 13.42
N LYS A 303 -4.23 15.18 13.85
CA LYS A 303 -3.30 15.21 14.98
C LYS A 303 -2.21 14.16 14.82
N ASP A 304 -1.00 14.50 15.25
CA ASP A 304 0.10 13.55 15.35
C ASP A 304 -0.18 12.53 16.47
N TYR A 305 0.09 11.25 16.21
CA TYR A 305 0.01 10.21 17.25
C TYR A 305 0.94 10.51 18.42
N ARG A 306 2.07 11.20 18.16
CA ARG A 306 3.08 11.63 19.14
C ARG A 306 2.50 12.53 20.23
N GLU A 307 1.45 13.29 19.90
CA GLU A 307 0.78 14.23 20.81
C GLU A 307 -0.42 13.63 21.57
N ILE A 308 -0.71 12.33 21.43
CA ILE A 308 -1.75 11.67 22.24
C ILE A 308 -1.24 11.55 23.67
N GLY A 309 -1.94 12.17 24.62
CA GLY A 309 -1.55 12.19 26.03
C GLY A 309 -1.53 10.79 26.65
N VAL A 310 -0.45 10.47 27.36
CA VAL A 310 -0.17 9.14 27.94
C VAL A 310 -1.18 8.69 29.01
N ASP A 311 -1.92 9.63 29.58
CA ASP A 311 -2.99 9.37 30.55
C ASP A 311 -4.25 8.77 29.88
N LYS A 312 -4.40 8.94 28.56
CA LYS A 312 -5.47 8.29 27.81
C LYS A 312 -5.03 6.89 27.39
N LYS A 313 -5.74 5.88 27.88
CA LYS A 313 -5.61 4.49 27.47
C LYS A 313 -6.70 4.10 26.46
N PHE A 314 -6.43 3.03 25.72
CA PHE A 314 -7.35 2.41 24.77
C PHE A 314 -7.33 0.89 24.94
N SER A 315 -8.50 0.26 25.02
CA SER A 315 -8.61 -1.20 25.10
C SER A 315 -8.16 -1.88 23.81
N LYS A 316 -8.26 -1.17 22.68
CA LYS A 316 -7.88 -1.64 21.34
C LYS A 316 -7.03 -0.60 20.61
N ILE A 317 -5.93 -1.02 20.00
CA ILE A 317 -5.17 -0.18 19.07
C ILE A 317 -4.99 -0.91 17.74
N VAL A 318 -5.08 -0.16 16.65
CA VAL A 318 -4.76 -0.61 15.31
C VAL A 318 -3.83 0.39 14.61
N SER A 319 -2.91 -0.14 13.81
CA SER A 319 -2.02 0.62 12.93
C SER A 319 -1.85 -0.19 11.65
N LEU A 320 -2.37 0.29 10.52
CA LEU A 320 -2.35 -0.43 9.24
C LEU A 320 -1.55 0.32 8.17
N GLU A 321 -0.44 -0.27 7.72
CA GLU A 321 0.45 0.26 6.65
C GLU A 321 0.85 1.73 6.88
N MET A 322 1.13 2.06 8.15
CA MET A 322 1.57 3.38 8.62
C MET A 322 3.04 3.36 9.10
N ALA A 323 3.52 2.21 9.60
CA ALA A 323 4.81 2.10 10.27
C ALA A 323 6.01 2.19 9.32
N GLU A 324 5.78 1.94 8.03
CA GLU A 324 6.69 2.12 6.90
C GLU A 324 7.21 3.56 6.78
N HIS A 325 6.41 4.52 7.24
CA HIS A 325 6.68 5.96 7.22
C HIS A 325 7.22 6.49 8.56
N VAL A 326 7.41 5.65 9.58
CA VAL A 326 7.90 6.09 10.91
C VAL A 326 9.41 6.33 10.92
N GLY A 327 10.16 5.67 10.04
CA GLY A 327 11.62 5.67 10.04
C GLY A 327 12.21 4.58 10.94
N ILE A 328 13.20 3.82 10.44
CA ILE A 328 13.93 2.76 11.18
C ILE A 328 14.45 3.28 12.53
N ARG A 329 14.89 4.54 12.56
CA ARG A 329 15.42 5.23 13.76
C ARG A 329 14.36 5.43 14.84
N ASN A 330 13.13 5.79 14.46
CA ASN A 330 12.07 6.16 15.40
C ASN A 330 11.15 4.97 15.77
N TYR A 331 11.22 3.86 15.02
CA TYR A 331 10.33 2.70 15.13
C TYR A 331 10.13 2.19 16.57
N ASN A 332 11.20 2.09 17.36
CA ASN A 332 11.12 1.66 18.77
C ASN A 332 10.42 2.71 19.66
N SER A 333 10.60 4.01 19.40
CA SER A 333 9.91 5.07 20.13
C SER A 333 8.41 5.05 19.84
N PHE A 334 8.04 4.85 18.57
CA PHE A 334 6.66 4.66 18.13
C PHE A 334 6.01 3.44 18.81
N LEU A 335 6.63 2.26 18.76
CA LEU A 335 6.07 1.07 19.41
C LEU A 335 5.96 1.21 20.93
N ARG A 336 6.90 1.90 21.60
CA ARG A 336 6.78 2.23 23.03
C ARG A 336 5.63 3.18 23.31
N GLN A 337 5.33 4.12 22.41
CA GLN A 337 4.14 4.96 22.54
C GLN A 337 2.85 4.16 22.36
N VAL A 338 2.79 3.25 21.38
CA VAL A 338 1.66 2.30 21.21
C VAL A 338 1.48 1.47 22.48
N TYR A 339 2.56 0.92 23.05
CA TYR A 339 2.54 0.17 24.32
C TYR A 339 2.01 1.01 25.48
N ASN A 340 2.43 2.28 25.57
CA ASN A 340 1.99 3.20 26.61
C ASN A 340 0.54 3.67 26.45
N LEU A 341 -0.01 3.68 25.23
CA LEU A 341 -1.41 4.02 24.96
C LEU A 341 -2.38 2.82 25.12
N LEU A 342 -1.88 1.59 25.00
CA LEU A 342 -2.69 0.39 25.17
C LEU A 342 -3.03 0.15 26.66
N GLU A 343 -4.21 -0.40 26.94
CA GLU A 343 -4.56 -0.98 28.24
C GLU A 343 -3.80 -2.27 28.52
N ASP A 344 -3.77 -2.75 29.76
CA ASP A 344 -2.90 -3.87 30.16
C ASP A 344 -3.40 -5.24 29.65
N ASP A 345 -4.72 -5.38 29.49
CA ASP A 345 -5.44 -6.46 28.82
C ASP A 345 -5.76 -6.13 27.34
N GLY A 346 -5.27 -5.00 26.83
CA GLY A 346 -5.59 -4.50 25.50
C GLY A 346 -4.97 -5.30 24.36
N ILE A 347 -5.60 -5.20 23.17
CA ILE A 347 -5.14 -5.89 21.95
C ILE A 347 -4.67 -4.88 20.90
N LEU A 348 -3.48 -5.14 20.35
CA LEU A 348 -2.91 -4.46 19.19
C LEU A 348 -3.11 -5.31 17.93
N VAL A 349 -3.63 -4.72 16.85
CA VAL A 349 -3.47 -5.24 15.48
C VAL A 349 -2.54 -4.31 14.70
N PHE A 350 -1.42 -4.87 14.28
CA PHE A 350 -0.33 -4.15 13.63
C PHE A 350 -0.09 -4.72 12.24
N GLN A 351 -0.38 -3.96 11.19
CA GLN A 351 -0.17 -4.36 9.81
C GLN A 351 0.93 -3.49 9.18
N VAL A 352 1.92 -4.12 8.56
CA VAL A 352 3.07 -3.45 7.94
C VAL A 352 3.54 -4.21 6.70
N ALA A 353 3.87 -3.49 5.64
CA ALA A 353 4.54 -4.00 4.45
C ALA A 353 6.05 -4.14 4.71
N GLY A 354 6.64 -5.22 4.21
CA GLY A 354 8.06 -5.51 4.39
C GLY A 354 8.68 -6.27 3.22
N ILE A 355 9.96 -6.02 2.99
CA ILE A 355 10.76 -6.71 1.95
C ILE A 355 11.32 -8.03 2.47
N ARG A 356 11.53 -9.01 1.57
CA ARG A 356 12.16 -10.29 1.96
C ARG A 356 13.64 -10.09 2.35
N PRO A 357 14.15 -10.81 3.37
CA PRO A 357 15.52 -10.64 3.84
C PRO A 357 16.56 -11.15 2.82
N HIS A 358 16.26 -12.25 2.11
CA HIS A 358 17.12 -12.81 1.07
C HIS A 358 16.86 -12.18 -0.30
N TRP A 359 17.08 -10.86 -0.39
CA TRP A 359 16.86 -10.05 -1.59
C TRP A 359 17.68 -10.49 -2.82
N GLN A 360 17.18 -10.14 -4.00
CA GLN A 360 17.85 -10.21 -5.31
C GLN A 360 17.96 -8.79 -5.91
N TYR A 361 18.82 -8.53 -6.90
CA TYR A 361 19.01 -7.15 -7.40
C TYR A 361 17.73 -6.52 -7.96
N GLU A 362 16.83 -7.33 -8.53
CA GLU A 362 15.47 -6.89 -8.91
C GLU A 362 14.69 -6.28 -7.73
N ASP A 363 14.69 -6.92 -6.56
CA ASP A 363 13.97 -6.42 -5.37
C ASP A 363 14.58 -5.10 -4.89
N LEU A 364 15.91 -5.00 -4.92
CA LEU A 364 16.65 -3.80 -4.49
C LEU A 364 16.41 -2.62 -5.45
N ILE A 365 16.45 -2.86 -6.76
CA ILE A 365 16.15 -1.83 -7.77
C ILE A 365 14.67 -1.43 -7.72
N TRP A 366 13.77 -2.35 -7.42
CA TRP A 366 12.35 -2.04 -7.18
C TRP A 366 12.16 -1.20 -5.91
N GLY A 367 12.81 -1.54 -4.80
CA GLY A 367 12.78 -0.72 -3.58
C GLY A 367 13.32 0.71 -3.80
N LEU A 368 14.38 0.85 -4.60
CA LEU A 368 14.91 2.16 -5.00
C LEU A 368 13.98 2.92 -5.95
N PHE A 369 13.26 2.24 -6.85
CA PHE A 369 12.18 2.83 -7.64
C PHE A 369 11.04 3.36 -6.72
N MET A 370 10.61 2.53 -5.77
CA MET A 370 9.55 2.87 -4.82
C MET A 370 9.94 4.12 -4.02
N ASN A 371 11.14 4.16 -3.44
CA ASN A 371 11.63 5.31 -2.68
C ASN A 371 11.81 6.57 -3.55
N LYS A 372 12.28 6.45 -4.80
CA LYS A 372 12.49 7.59 -5.71
C LYS A 372 11.20 8.21 -6.24
N TYR A 373 10.16 7.43 -6.50
CA TYR A 373 8.98 7.88 -7.27
C TYR A 373 7.64 7.73 -6.57
N VAL A 374 7.52 6.84 -5.59
CA VAL A 374 6.24 6.53 -4.94
C VAL A 374 6.29 7.03 -3.49
N PHE A 375 7.15 6.45 -2.66
CA PHE A 375 7.27 6.73 -1.23
C PHE A 375 8.68 7.23 -0.83
N PRO A 376 9.03 8.50 -1.15
CA PRO A 376 10.20 9.15 -0.54
C PRO A 376 10.14 9.06 0.99
N GLY A 377 11.30 8.94 1.64
CA GLY A 377 11.45 8.83 3.09
C GLY A 377 11.04 7.49 3.72
N ALA A 378 10.22 6.66 3.06
CA ALA A 378 9.85 5.36 3.59
C ALA A 378 11.06 4.40 3.59
N ASP A 379 11.65 4.16 4.77
CA ASP A 379 12.76 3.21 4.98
C ASP A 379 12.36 2.00 5.86
N ALA A 380 11.21 2.06 6.56
CA ALA A 380 10.87 1.13 7.63
C ALA A 380 10.12 -0.13 7.17
N SER A 381 10.03 -0.38 5.85
CA SER A 381 9.48 -1.61 5.25
C SER A 381 10.40 -2.83 5.44
N CYS A 382 10.68 -3.18 6.69
CA CYS A 382 11.65 -4.20 7.10
C CYS A 382 11.09 -5.63 7.04
N ALA A 383 11.99 -6.61 7.00
CA ALA A 383 11.64 -8.03 7.05
C ALA A 383 10.94 -8.42 8.37
N LEU A 384 10.06 -9.42 8.32
CA LEU A 384 9.22 -9.87 9.44
C LEU A 384 10.00 -10.11 10.74
N ASN A 385 11.16 -10.78 10.67
CA ASN A 385 11.98 -11.07 11.85
C ASN A 385 12.48 -9.80 12.57
N TRP A 386 12.72 -8.72 11.83
CA TRP A 386 13.08 -7.43 12.41
C TRP A 386 11.85 -6.78 13.08
N VAL A 387 10.69 -6.79 12.41
CA VAL A 387 9.43 -6.24 12.95
C VAL A 387 9.04 -6.93 14.25
N ILE A 388 9.07 -8.25 14.30
CA ILE A 388 8.78 -9.05 15.50
C ILE A 388 9.75 -8.70 16.63
N GLY A 389 11.06 -8.68 16.36
CA GLY A 389 12.06 -8.29 17.37
C GLY A 389 11.92 -6.84 17.86
N ARG A 390 11.29 -5.94 17.09
CA ARG A 390 10.94 -4.58 17.54
C ARG A 390 9.68 -4.55 18.42
N LEU A 391 8.66 -5.35 18.10
CA LEU A 391 7.46 -5.50 18.93
C LEU A 391 7.79 -6.13 20.28
N GLU A 392 8.51 -7.26 20.28
CA GLU A 392 8.96 -7.92 21.51
C GLU A 392 9.89 -7.01 22.33
N GLY A 393 10.83 -6.33 21.66
CA GLY A 393 11.72 -5.34 22.30
C GLY A 393 11.03 -4.08 22.84
N ALA A 394 9.77 -3.83 22.45
CA ALA A 394 8.91 -2.79 23.04
C ALA A 394 8.02 -3.31 24.19
N GLY A 395 8.07 -4.61 24.50
CA GLY A 395 7.32 -5.24 25.59
C GLY A 395 6.04 -5.99 25.17
N PHE A 396 5.80 -6.18 23.87
CA PHE A 396 4.66 -6.96 23.38
C PHE A 396 4.94 -8.47 23.38
N GLU A 397 3.88 -9.26 23.55
CA GLU A 397 3.84 -10.70 23.27
C GLU A 397 3.03 -10.92 21.98
N ILE A 398 3.59 -11.72 21.06
CA ILE A 398 2.99 -11.94 19.75
C ILE A 398 1.92 -13.04 19.85
N LYS A 399 0.68 -12.67 19.53
CA LYS A 399 -0.51 -13.55 19.57
C LYS A 399 -0.70 -14.30 18.25
N SER A 400 -0.51 -13.64 17.10
CA SER A 400 -0.56 -14.30 15.78
C SER A 400 0.14 -13.46 14.71
N VAL A 401 0.54 -14.09 13.61
CA VAL A 401 1.14 -13.43 12.44
C VAL A 401 0.56 -14.04 11.16
N ASP A 402 -0.08 -13.21 10.34
CA ASP A 402 -0.58 -13.62 9.02
C ASP A 402 0.21 -12.91 7.91
N VAL A 403 0.63 -13.67 6.90
CA VAL A 403 1.44 -13.18 5.77
C VAL A 403 0.53 -12.92 4.58
N LEU A 404 0.21 -11.66 4.34
CA LEU A 404 -0.83 -11.23 3.39
C LEU A 404 -0.32 -10.93 1.97
N GLY A 405 0.93 -11.27 1.61
CA GLY A 405 1.55 -10.87 0.33
C GLY A 405 0.72 -11.19 -0.94
N VAL A 406 0.05 -12.35 -1.00
CA VAL A 406 -0.84 -12.69 -2.13
C VAL A 406 -2.15 -11.91 -2.11
N HIS A 407 -2.69 -11.59 -0.92
CA HIS A 407 -3.87 -10.74 -0.78
C HIS A 407 -3.54 -9.28 -1.17
N TYR A 408 -2.32 -8.83 -0.87
CA TYR A 408 -1.82 -7.52 -1.27
C TYR A 408 -1.66 -7.42 -2.78
N SER A 409 -1.09 -8.44 -3.43
CA SER A 409 -1.01 -8.52 -4.90
C SER A 409 -2.39 -8.50 -5.56
N ALA A 410 -3.40 -9.22 -5.02
CA ALA A 410 -4.77 -9.15 -5.55
C ALA A 410 -5.40 -7.76 -5.36
N THR A 411 -5.12 -7.09 -4.23
CA THR A 411 -5.55 -5.70 -3.98
C THR A 411 -4.92 -4.73 -4.98
N LEU A 412 -3.60 -4.80 -5.15
CA LEU A 412 -2.81 -4.02 -6.11
C LEU A 412 -3.28 -4.27 -7.56
N HIS A 413 -3.74 -5.48 -7.87
CA HIS A 413 -4.28 -5.81 -9.19
C HIS A 413 -5.62 -5.09 -9.43
N ARG A 414 -6.52 -5.04 -8.44
CA ARG A 414 -7.75 -4.23 -8.59
C ARG A 414 -7.44 -2.72 -8.69
N TRP A 415 -6.45 -2.22 -7.95
CA TRP A 415 -5.98 -0.84 -8.10
C TRP A 415 -5.41 -0.57 -9.49
N TYR A 416 -4.64 -1.50 -10.06
CA TYR A 416 -4.13 -1.44 -11.43
C TYR A 416 -5.27 -1.38 -12.46
N GLU A 417 -6.25 -2.29 -12.35
CA GLU A 417 -7.44 -2.34 -13.22
C GLU A 417 -8.24 -1.04 -13.16
N ASN A 418 -8.47 -0.49 -11.96
CA ASN A 418 -9.15 0.79 -11.76
C ASN A 418 -8.36 1.97 -12.35
N TRP A 419 -7.04 2.00 -12.17
CA TRP A 419 -6.16 3.06 -12.69
C TRP A 419 -6.19 3.10 -14.22
N MET A 420 -6.12 1.95 -14.88
CA MET A 420 -6.25 1.84 -16.34
C MET A 420 -7.58 2.37 -16.86
N GLN A 421 -8.69 2.00 -16.19
CA GLN A 421 -10.04 2.45 -16.58
C GLN A 421 -10.21 3.97 -16.46
N ASN A 422 -9.46 4.63 -15.58
CA ASN A 422 -9.52 6.07 -15.35
C ASN A 422 -8.44 6.87 -16.13
N ARG A 423 -7.71 6.24 -17.05
CA ARG A 423 -6.57 6.85 -17.78
C ARG A 423 -6.83 8.26 -18.29
N ASP A 424 -7.94 8.47 -18.99
CA ASP A 424 -8.21 9.75 -19.65
C ASP A 424 -8.47 10.88 -18.63
N ALA A 425 -9.19 10.57 -17.55
CA ALA A 425 -9.43 11.51 -16.44
C ALA A 425 -8.15 11.85 -15.68
N VAL A 426 -7.33 10.83 -15.35
CA VAL A 426 -6.03 11.00 -14.71
C VAL A 426 -5.11 11.87 -15.58
N THR A 427 -5.00 11.53 -16.87
CA THR A 427 -4.11 12.22 -17.81
C THR A 427 -4.52 13.66 -18.03
N ALA A 428 -5.83 13.94 -18.10
CA ALA A 428 -6.35 15.30 -18.26
C ALA A 428 -6.05 16.20 -17.04
N LYS A 429 -6.02 15.66 -15.82
CA LYS A 429 -5.82 16.45 -14.59
C LYS A 429 -4.36 16.48 -14.09
N TYR A 430 -3.64 15.36 -14.15
CA TYR A 430 -2.29 15.22 -13.60
C TYR A 430 -1.19 15.03 -14.67
N GLY A 431 -1.57 14.85 -15.93
CA GLY A 431 -0.64 14.68 -17.05
C GLY A 431 -0.10 13.25 -17.23
N ASP A 432 0.29 12.95 -18.46
CA ASP A 432 0.72 11.61 -18.90
C ASP A 432 1.88 11.04 -18.06
N ARG A 433 2.86 11.87 -17.68
CA ARG A 433 3.99 11.43 -16.83
C ARG A 433 3.54 10.81 -15.51
N TRP A 434 2.54 11.39 -14.83
CA TRP A 434 2.05 10.86 -13.56
C TRP A 434 1.23 9.59 -13.76
N TYR A 435 0.40 9.53 -14.80
CA TYR A 435 -0.30 8.31 -15.20
C TYR A 435 0.68 7.13 -15.39
N ARG A 436 1.78 7.37 -16.11
CA ARG A 436 2.82 6.37 -16.38
C ARG A 436 3.55 5.88 -15.12
N ILE A 437 3.92 6.78 -14.20
CA ILE A 437 4.59 6.40 -12.95
C ILE A 437 3.70 5.48 -12.13
N TRP A 438 2.43 5.84 -11.96
CA TRP A 438 1.50 5.02 -11.17
C TRP A 438 1.15 3.70 -11.87
N LEU A 439 1.03 3.69 -13.21
CA LEU A 439 0.79 2.45 -13.97
C LEU A 439 1.95 1.45 -13.79
N TYR A 440 3.20 1.92 -13.87
CA TYR A 440 4.39 1.08 -13.61
C TYR A 440 4.47 0.65 -12.14
N PHE A 441 4.19 1.56 -11.20
CA PHE A 441 4.14 1.24 -9.77
C PHE A 441 3.16 0.09 -9.51
N LEU A 442 1.89 0.25 -9.87
CA LEU A 442 0.84 -0.72 -9.58
C LEU A 442 1.16 -2.08 -10.26
N ALA A 443 1.55 -2.08 -11.53
CA ALA A 443 1.94 -3.31 -12.25
C ALA A 443 3.14 -4.02 -11.61
N SER A 444 4.22 -3.29 -11.28
CA SER A 444 5.40 -3.88 -10.66
C SER A 444 5.12 -4.36 -9.23
N ALA A 445 4.26 -3.67 -8.48
CA ALA A 445 3.88 -4.04 -7.13
C ALA A 445 3.01 -5.31 -7.09
N VAL A 446 2.10 -5.51 -8.06
CA VAL A 446 1.35 -6.77 -8.25
C VAL A 446 2.31 -7.95 -8.32
N ILE A 447 3.30 -7.86 -9.21
CA ILE A 447 4.30 -8.91 -9.44
C ILE A 447 5.15 -9.12 -8.17
N THR A 448 5.72 -8.05 -7.62
CA THR A 448 6.64 -8.10 -6.47
C THR A 448 5.97 -8.70 -5.23
N SER A 449 4.70 -8.36 -4.96
CA SER A 449 3.94 -8.90 -3.82
C SER A 449 3.58 -10.38 -4.04
N ARG A 450 3.20 -10.76 -5.27
CA ARG A 450 2.85 -12.15 -5.59
C ARG A 450 4.04 -13.10 -5.46
N GLN A 451 5.23 -12.67 -5.90
CA GLN A 451 6.45 -13.48 -5.83
C GLN A 451 7.17 -13.38 -4.47
N GLY A 452 6.56 -12.72 -3.48
CA GLY A 452 7.12 -12.57 -2.13
C GLY A 452 8.39 -11.71 -2.05
N GLY A 453 8.66 -10.86 -3.04
CA GLY A 453 9.74 -9.87 -2.97
C GLY A 453 9.43 -8.79 -1.92
N ALA A 454 8.17 -8.37 -1.88
CA ALA A 454 7.53 -7.67 -0.77
C ALA A 454 6.34 -8.51 -0.27
N SER A 455 5.91 -8.26 0.97
CA SER A 455 4.71 -8.85 1.56
C SER A 455 4.12 -7.86 2.56
N VAL A 456 2.86 -8.06 2.94
CA VAL A 456 2.28 -7.45 4.14
C VAL A 456 2.26 -8.49 5.26
N PHE A 457 2.50 -8.05 6.49
CA PHE A 457 2.38 -8.86 7.70
C PHE A 457 1.29 -8.24 8.57
N GLN A 458 0.25 -9.00 8.92
CA GLN A 458 -0.76 -8.59 9.88
C GLN A 458 -0.53 -9.35 11.18
N ILE A 459 -0.05 -8.62 12.19
CA ILE A 459 0.41 -9.14 13.47
C ILE A 459 -0.62 -8.78 14.53
N SER A 460 -1.03 -9.73 15.35
CA SER A 460 -1.83 -9.47 16.56
C SER A 460 -0.93 -9.62 17.78
N ALA A 461 -1.04 -8.71 18.75
CA ALA A 461 -0.20 -8.71 19.94
C ALA A 461 -0.94 -8.14 21.16
N HIS A 462 -0.41 -8.39 22.35
CA HIS A 462 -0.81 -7.77 23.61
C HIS A 462 0.42 -7.45 24.45
N LYS A 463 0.27 -6.79 25.61
CA LYS A 463 1.42 -6.55 26.49
C LYS A 463 1.91 -7.86 27.11
N ASN A 464 3.23 -8.07 27.16
CA ASN A 464 3.84 -9.20 27.83
C ASN A 464 3.89 -8.95 29.35
N LEU A 465 2.74 -9.11 30.01
CA LEU A 465 2.59 -8.95 31.46
C LEU A 465 2.32 -10.30 32.14
N ASN A 466 2.83 -10.49 33.35
CA ASN A 466 2.58 -11.71 34.13
C ASN A 466 1.09 -11.86 34.50
N SER A 467 0.37 -10.73 34.64
CA SER A 467 -1.07 -10.69 34.90
C SER A 467 -1.95 -10.97 33.68
N TYR A 468 -1.40 -11.06 32.48
CA TYR A 468 -2.19 -11.23 31.27
C TYR A 468 -2.82 -12.64 31.19
N HIS A 469 -4.14 -12.69 30.97
CA HIS A 469 -4.96 -13.92 30.97
C HIS A 469 -4.76 -14.79 29.71
N ARG A 470 -3.57 -15.37 29.56
CA ARG A 470 -3.15 -16.13 28.36
C ARG A 470 -4.07 -17.30 27.98
N VAL A 471 -4.77 -17.90 28.95
CA VAL A 471 -5.71 -19.01 28.70
C VAL A 471 -6.95 -18.59 27.90
N GLU A 472 -7.24 -17.30 27.78
CA GLU A 472 -8.39 -16.77 27.05
C GLU A 472 -8.03 -16.26 25.64
N VAL A 473 -6.76 -16.35 25.23
CA VAL A 473 -6.26 -15.80 23.95
C VAL A 473 -6.78 -16.58 22.74
N ARG A 474 -7.54 -15.90 21.86
CA ARG A 474 -8.13 -16.49 20.65
C ARG A 474 -7.39 -16.07 19.39
N THR A 475 -6.79 -17.01 18.66
CA THR A 475 -6.16 -16.73 17.35
C THR A 475 -7.20 -16.73 16.24
N ILE A 476 -7.07 -15.78 15.32
CA ILE A 476 -8.02 -15.45 14.25
C ILE A 476 -7.19 -15.17 12.99
N SER A 477 -7.43 -15.87 11.89
CA SER A 477 -6.63 -15.79 10.65
C SER A 477 -7.51 -15.69 9.40
N PRO A 478 -7.00 -15.19 8.26
CA PRO A 478 -7.72 -15.18 6.98
C PRO A 478 -8.24 -16.57 6.61
N GLY A 479 -9.48 -16.64 6.10
CA GLY A 479 -10.08 -17.88 5.59
C GLY A 479 -10.46 -18.94 6.64
N SER A 480 -10.35 -18.66 7.94
CA SER A 480 -11.04 -19.46 8.96
C SER A 480 -12.49 -19.03 9.08
N ASP A 481 -13.39 -19.96 9.44
CA ASP A 481 -14.86 -19.80 9.47
C ASP A 481 -15.35 -18.82 10.56
N PHE A 482 -14.93 -17.56 10.48
CA PHE A 482 -15.75 -16.45 10.95
C PHE A 482 -16.88 -16.32 9.95
N ALA A 483 -17.94 -17.09 10.19
CA ALA A 483 -19.23 -16.80 9.61
C ALA A 483 -19.51 -15.32 9.89
N LEU A 484 -19.41 -14.49 8.84
CA LEU A 484 -20.19 -13.28 8.74
C LEU A 484 -21.62 -13.76 8.92
N SER A 485 -22.13 -13.69 10.16
CA SER A 485 -23.55 -13.93 10.38
C SER A 485 -24.26 -13.02 9.40
N PRO A 486 -25.21 -13.52 8.58
CA PRO A 486 -25.92 -12.66 7.65
C PRO A 486 -26.69 -11.63 8.46
N ARG A 487 -26.05 -10.48 8.74
CA ARG A 487 -26.74 -9.31 9.24
C ARG A 487 -27.73 -8.98 8.15
N GLU A 488 -28.99 -8.89 8.56
CA GLU A 488 -30.10 -8.56 7.69
C GLU A 488 -29.65 -7.47 6.72
N SER A 489 -29.76 -7.78 5.43
CA SER A 489 -29.56 -6.79 4.38
C SER A 489 -30.33 -5.54 4.78
N PRO A 490 -29.72 -4.33 4.77
CA PRO A 490 -30.48 -3.11 5.05
C PRO A 490 -31.71 -3.13 4.13
N PRO A 491 -32.93 -2.91 4.66
CA PRO A 491 -34.15 -3.11 3.90
C PRO A 491 -34.01 -2.37 2.58
N SER A 492 -34.20 -3.10 1.46
CA SER A 492 -34.01 -2.52 0.14
C SER A 492 -34.83 -1.24 0.06
N PRO A 493 -34.25 -0.09 -0.34
CA PRO A 493 -35.00 1.15 -0.42
C PRO A 493 -36.21 0.86 -1.31
N ASP A 494 -37.42 1.01 -0.78
CA ASP A 494 -38.63 0.65 -1.52
C ASP A 494 -38.71 1.55 -2.74
N ILE A 495 -38.36 0.99 -3.89
CA ILE A 495 -38.29 1.70 -5.16
C ILE A 495 -39.67 2.29 -5.48
N ARG A 496 -40.77 1.71 -4.97
CA ARG A 496 -42.14 2.22 -5.18
C ARG A 496 -42.39 3.58 -4.49
N ALA A 497 -41.70 3.90 -3.40
CA ALA A 497 -41.80 5.21 -2.74
C ALA A 497 -41.10 6.34 -3.54
N GLY A 498 -40.06 6.01 -4.31
CA GLY A 498 -39.32 6.97 -5.14
C GLY A 498 -40.13 7.50 -6.34
N TRP A 499 -40.89 6.62 -7.01
CA TRP A 499 -41.66 6.98 -8.22
C TRP A 499 -42.80 7.96 -7.95
N LEU A 500 -43.44 7.90 -6.77
CA LEU A 500 -44.51 8.82 -6.39
C LEU A 500 -44.01 10.25 -6.12
N THR A 501 -42.73 10.41 -5.73
CA THR A 501 -42.15 11.72 -5.42
C THR A 501 -41.61 12.42 -6.67
N ILE A 502 -41.06 11.66 -7.64
CA ILE A 502 -40.55 12.22 -8.90
C ILE A 502 -41.70 12.66 -9.83
N SER A 503 -42.83 11.94 -9.85
CA SER A 503 -44.01 12.32 -10.64
C SER A 503 -44.55 13.72 -10.29
N ARG A 504 -44.53 14.09 -9.00
CA ARG A 504 -44.98 15.41 -8.53
C ARG A 504 -44.02 16.57 -8.83
N LEU A 505 -42.73 16.31 -9.05
CA LEU A 505 -41.75 17.35 -9.40
C LEU A 505 -41.77 17.68 -10.90
N CYS A 506 -42.03 16.69 -11.77
CA CYS A 506 -42.12 16.92 -13.21
C CYS A 506 -43.38 17.67 -13.68
N HIS A 507 -44.42 17.80 -12.85
CA HIS A 507 -45.66 18.54 -13.18
C HIS A 507 -45.65 20.03 -12.79
N VAL A 508 -44.57 20.54 -12.18
CA VAL A 508 -44.48 21.94 -11.71
C VAL A 508 -43.67 22.84 -12.68
N ALA A 509 -43.02 22.26 -13.69
CA ALA A 509 -42.10 22.98 -14.58
C ALA A 509 -42.68 23.40 -15.95
N THR A 510 -43.95 23.11 -16.25
CA THR A 510 -44.57 23.39 -17.57
C THR A 510 -46.00 23.92 -17.48
N ALA A 511 -46.18 25.13 -16.92
CA ALA A 511 -47.40 25.93 -17.10
C ALA A 511 -47.13 27.43 -16.81
N SER A 512 -46.78 28.21 -17.84
CA SER A 512 -46.67 29.68 -17.72
C SER A 512 -47.17 30.43 -18.96
N THR A 513 -48.49 30.37 -19.21
CA THR A 513 -49.17 31.26 -20.17
C THR A 513 -50.59 31.60 -19.72
N HIS A 514 -50.81 32.90 -19.49
CA HIS A 514 -52.07 33.66 -19.58
C HIS A 514 -53.24 33.47 -18.57
N VAL A 515 -53.45 34.56 -17.81
CA VAL A 515 -54.72 35.32 -17.57
C VAL A 515 -55.75 34.84 -16.51
N THR A 516 -56.06 35.82 -15.66
CA THR A 516 -56.98 36.06 -14.52
C THR A 516 -58.51 35.95 -14.79
N PRO A 517 -59.44 36.18 -13.81
CA PRO A 517 -59.44 36.01 -12.33
C PRO A 517 -60.77 35.37 -11.76
N GLU A 518 -60.99 35.48 -10.43
CA GLU A 518 -62.24 35.22 -9.63
C GLU A 518 -62.57 33.72 -9.35
N SER A 519 -63.23 33.32 -8.26
CA SER A 519 -63.98 34.05 -7.20
C SER A 519 -63.82 33.42 -5.78
N GLN A 520 -64.46 34.03 -4.77
CA GLN A 520 -64.42 33.67 -3.34
C GLN A 520 -65.27 32.43 -2.97
N ALA A 521 -64.87 31.66 -1.94
CA ALA A 521 -65.80 31.05 -0.97
C ALA A 521 -65.12 30.53 0.33
N ILE A 522 -65.73 30.94 1.46
CA ILE A 522 -65.58 30.55 2.89
C ILE A 522 -67.07 30.48 3.38
N PRO A 523 -67.55 29.74 4.43
CA PRO A 523 -66.88 29.19 5.64
C PRO A 523 -67.35 27.80 6.16
N SER A 524 -66.88 27.44 7.37
CA SER A 524 -67.62 26.80 8.51
C SER A 524 -67.98 25.30 8.42
N HIS A 525 -67.80 24.48 9.46
CA HIS A 525 -68.24 24.68 10.86
C HIS A 525 -67.43 23.83 11.90
N THR A 526 -67.36 24.37 13.13
CA THR A 526 -67.51 23.74 14.50
C THR A 526 -67.51 22.20 14.68
N SER A 527 -67.11 21.60 15.82
CA SER A 527 -66.94 22.10 17.20
C SER A 527 -66.41 21.01 18.17
N LEU A 528 -65.59 21.40 19.18
CA LEU A 528 -65.49 20.82 20.56
C LEU A 528 -65.06 19.32 20.65
N PHE A 529 -64.46 18.71 21.68
CA PHE A 529 -63.83 19.03 22.99
C PHE A 529 -62.85 17.83 23.27
N PHE A 530 -61.93 17.72 24.24
CA PHE A 530 -61.49 18.52 25.40
C PHE A 530 -59.98 18.19 25.69
N LYS A 531 -59.53 18.32 26.95
CA LYS A 531 -58.23 17.95 27.59
C LYS A 531 -58.49 17.96 29.13
N PRO A 532 -57.56 17.69 30.09
CA PRO A 532 -56.16 17.19 30.06
C PRO A 532 -55.79 16.14 31.20
N ALA A 533 -54.47 15.93 31.42
CA ALA A 533 -53.77 15.60 32.70
C ALA A 533 -53.87 14.15 33.28
N LYS A 534 -52.75 13.42 33.54
CA LYS A 534 -51.75 13.48 34.67
C LYS A 534 -52.34 12.97 36.02
N GLU A 535 -51.70 12.16 36.89
CA GLU A 535 -50.30 11.67 37.00
C GLU A 535 -50.21 10.28 37.78
N PRO A 536 -49.31 9.92 38.74
CA PRO A 536 -48.48 8.69 38.65
C PRO A 536 -48.61 7.64 39.81
N SER A 537 -47.55 6.83 40.02
CA SER A 537 -47.18 5.98 41.18
C SER A 537 -47.62 4.49 41.15
N LEU A 538 -46.98 3.50 41.81
CA LEU A 538 -45.62 3.26 42.35
C LEU A 538 -45.54 1.77 42.83
N VAL A 539 -44.32 1.20 42.95
CA VAL A 539 -43.94 0.02 43.79
C VAL A 539 -44.64 -1.33 43.54
N ASP A 540 -43.86 -2.32 43.08
CA ASP A 540 -43.29 -3.41 43.91
C ASP A 540 -41.95 -3.87 43.30
#